data_AF-A0A9P8FYV2-F1
#
_entry.id   AF-A0A9P8FYV2-F1
#
_cell.length_a   1.000
_cell.length_b   1.000
_cell.length_c   1.000
_cell.angle_alpha   90.00
_cell.angle_beta   90.00
_cell.angle_gamma   90.00
#
_symmetry.space_group_name_H-M   'P 1'
#
loop_
_entity.id
_entity.type
_entity.pdbx_description
1 polymer ?
#
loop_
_entity_poly.entity_id
_entity_poly.type
_entity_poly.pdbx_seq_one_letter_code
_entity_poly.pdbx_strand_id
1 'polypeptide(L)'
;MPPLKILTANHNDGEKQKRFGCRAPTFDAWLEIYLKDEMPDYAVAILLNLNSDEVQGLKSCIRHHLRSRTVTIPSCDIYYPAVGPPAARELLCQKGGPQLGWHLSPSKTTTLVRSAVVFAVSLEFPHLFKEPASLAEYGKEWIPNAYNCFTIVPHQFRRDILTRLVDICAEEMKQNKQLRTGATDPRPYTTKPTSDSNTTNTSENKRPRTNLPQTDLRNSLKREHDSLE
;
A
#
# COMPACT_ATOMS: atom_id res chain seq x y z
N MET A 1 2.35 -19.34 1.98
CA MET A 1 1.73 -19.79 0.72
C MET A 1 0.33 -19.21 0.65
N PRO A 2 -0.11 -18.54 -0.43
CA PRO A 2 -1.45 -17.97 -0.49
C PRO A 2 -2.49 -19.10 -0.63
N PRO A 3 -3.58 -19.11 0.15
CA PRO A 3 -4.54 -20.22 0.23
C PRO A 3 -5.65 -20.16 -0.84
N LEU A 4 -5.37 -19.59 -2.00
CA LEU A 4 -6.34 -19.47 -3.08
C LEU A 4 -5.73 -20.05 -4.35
N LYS A 5 -6.52 -20.86 -5.08
CA LYS A 5 -6.26 -21.19 -6.49
C LYS A 5 -6.40 -19.90 -7.31
N ILE A 6 -5.47 -18.98 -7.13
CA ILE A 6 -5.26 -17.86 -8.04
C ILE A 6 -4.81 -18.53 -9.33
N LEU A 7 -5.62 -18.45 -10.37
CA LEU A 7 -5.37 -19.03 -11.69
C LEU A 7 -3.99 -18.58 -12.20
N THR A 8 -2.96 -19.40 -12.00
CA THR A 8 -1.59 -19.17 -12.46
C THR A 8 -1.34 -19.98 -13.71
N ALA A 9 -1.76 -19.49 -14.88
CA ALA A 9 -1.51 -20.17 -16.15
C ALA A 9 -0.99 -19.19 -17.20
N ASN A 10 0.33 -18.97 -17.24
CA ASN A 10 1.18 -18.35 -18.28
C ASN A 10 0.59 -17.19 -19.13
N HIS A 11 1.27 -16.04 -19.11
CA HIS A 11 0.95 -14.76 -19.77
C HIS A 11 0.21 -14.80 -21.13
N ASN A 12 -0.80 -13.93 -21.30
CA ASN A 12 -1.12 -13.21 -22.56
C ASN A 12 -2.07 -12.00 -22.38
N ASP A 13 -2.04 -11.29 -21.24
CA ASP A 13 -3.08 -10.28 -20.91
C ASP A 13 -2.65 -8.82 -21.22
N GLY A 14 -1.46 -8.61 -21.79
CA GLY A 14 -0.94 -7.28 -22.17
C GLY A 14 -0.52 -6.35 -21.01
N GLU A 15 -0.81 -6.66 -19.74
CA GLU A 15 -0.41 -5.83 -18.59
C GLU A 15 1.00 -6.16 -18.03
N LYS A 16 1.76 -5.12 -17.65
CA LYS A 16 3.12 -5.20 -17.07
C LYS A 16 3.15 -5.84 -15.67
N GLN A 17 4.32 -6.42 -15.35
CA GLN A 17 4.87 -6.97 -14.08
C GLN A 17 3.90 -7.59 -13.05
N LYS A 18 4.16 -8.86 -12.70
CA LYS A 18 3.42 -9.65 -11.70
C LYS A 18 3.39 -8.94 -10.33
N ARG A 19 2.19 -8.70 -9.78
CA ARG A 19 1.94 -8.01 -8.50
C ARG A 19 1.95 -9.03 -7.37
N PHE A 20 2.97 -9.08 -6.50
CA PHE A 20 3.15 -10.21 -5.58
C PHE A 20 3.07 -11.60 -6.27
N GLY A 21 3.43 -11.69 -7.56
CA GLY A 21 3.25 -12.92 -8.34
C GLY A 21 1.80 -13.24 -8.77
N CYS A 22 0.83 -12.38 -8.43
CA CYS A 22 -0.62 -12.58 -8.66
C CYS A 22 -1.13 -11.79 -9.89
N ARG A 23 -2.27 -12.23 -10.44
CA ARG A 23 -2.95 -11.64 -11.61
C ARG A 23 -3.97 -10.59 -11.21
N ALA A 24 -4.35 -9.73 -12.16
CA ALA A 24 -5.57 -8.93 -12.06
C ALA A 24 -6.78 -9.85 -11.84
N PRO A 25 -7.62 -9.61 -10.81
CA PRO A 25 -8.74 -10.47 -10.50
C PRO A 25 -9.93 -10.21 -11.44
N THR A 26 -10.72 -11.25 -11.69
CA THR A 26 -12.10 -11.08 -12.17
C THR A 26 -12.96 -10.50 -11.05
N PHE A 27 -14.19 -10.07 -11.37
CA PHE A 27 -15.12 -9.58 -10.34
C PHE A 27 -15.35 -10.63 -9.23
N ASP A 28 -15.59 -11.90 -9.59
CA ASP A 28 -15.83 -12.96 -8.61
C ASP A 28 -14.64 -13.19 -7.69
N ALA A 29 -13.42 -13.20 -8.23
CA ALA A 29 -12.19 -13.38 -7.45
C ALA A 29 -11.93 -12.19 -6.52
N TRP A 30 -12.15 -10.96 -6.99
CA TRP A 30 -12.07 -9.79 -6.14
C TRP A 30 -13.13 -9.87 -5.04
N LEU A 31 -14.40 -10.14 -5.37
CA LEU A 31 -15.47 -10.21 -4.38
C LEU A 31 -15.16 -11.25 -3.29
N GLU A 32 -14.66 -12.42 -3.66
CA GLU A 32 -14.22 -13.44 -2.71
C GLU A 32 -13.09 -12.93 -1.79
N ILE A 33 -12.08 -12.25 -2.34
CA ILE A 33 -11.00 -11.65 -1.55
C ILE A 33 -11.54 -10.57 -0.61
N TYR A 34 -12.46 -9.73 -1.09
CA TYR A 34 -13.02 -8.61 -0.34
C TYR A 34 -13.89 -9.07 0.84
N LEU A 35 -14.65 -10.16 0.68
CA LEU A 35 -15.55 -10.68 1.70
C LEU A 35 -14.84 -11.38 2.87
N LYS A 36 -13.53 -11.63 2.80
CA LYS A 36 -12.77 -12.18 3.91
C LYS A 36 -12.62 -11.13 5.01
N ASP A 37 -12.74 -11.54 6.28
CA ASP A 37 -12.55 -10.66 7.43
C ASP A 37 -11.11 -10.13 7.50
N GLU A 38 -10.15 -11.03 7.27
CA GLU A 38 -8.73 -10.68 7.19
C GLU A 38 -8.38 -10.08 5.82
N MET A 39 -7.60 -9.00 5.84
CA MET A 39 -7.07 -8.36 4.64
C MET A 39 -5.54 -8.38 4.67
N PRO A 40 -4.91 -9.52 4.32
CA PRO A 40 -3.46 -9.63 4.29
C PRO A 40 -2.87 -8.75 3.18
N ASP A 41 -1.57 -8.44 3.29
CA ASP A 41 -0.89 -7.52 2.35
C ASP A 41 -1.02 -7.93 0.87
N TYR A 42 -1.04 -9.23 0.57
CA TYR A 42 -1.25 -9.71 -0.80
C TYR A 42 -2.66 -9.41 -1.33
N ALA A 43 -3.68 -9.39 -0.46
CA ALA A 43 -5.04 -9.05 -0.85
C ALA A 43 -5.12 -7.56 -1.21
N VAL A 44 -4.52 -6.70 -0.38
CA VAL A 44 -4.40 -5.26 -0.66
C VAL A 44 -3.70 -5.01 -1.98
N ALA A 45 -2.57 -5.70 -2.20
CA ALA A 45 -1.80 -5.60 -3.44
C ALA A 45 -2.60 -5.96 -4.69
N ILE A 46 -3.36 -7.06 -4.64
CA ILE A 46 -4.21 -7.50 -5.75
C ILE A 46 -5.31 -6.47 -6.01
N LEU A 47 -6.04 -6.03 -4.97
CA LEU A 47 -7.20 -5.16 -5.10
C LEU A 47 -6.84 -3.72 -5.49
N LEU A 48 -5.74 -3.19 -4.96
CA LEU A 48 -5.30 -1.81 -5.19
C LEU A 48 -4.23 -1.67 -6.27
N ASN A 49 -3.84 -2.76 -6.93
CA ASN A 49 -2.75 -2.76 -7.91
C ASN A 49 -1.43 -2.22 -7.33
N LEU A 50 -0.96 -2.82 -6.23
CA LEU A 50 0.26 -2.39 -5.55
C LEU A 50 1.29 -3.53 -5.47
N ASN A 51 2.56 -3.18 -5.46
CA ASN A 51 3.65 -4.07 -5.08
C ASN A 51 3.87 -4.11 -3.56
N SER A 52 4.82 -4.93 -3.09
CA SER A 52 5.06 -5.10 -1.64
C SER A 52 5.51 -3.82 -0.95
N ASP A 53 6.42 -3.08 -1.58
CA ASP A 53 6.95 -1.85 -1.01
C ASP A 53 5.87 -0.75 -0.99
N GLU A 54 4.99 -0.74 -2.00
CA GLU A 54 3.82 0.13 -2.08
C GLU A 54 2.81 -0.13 -0.96
N VAL A 55 2.49 -1.40 -0.69
CA VAL A 55 1.59 -1.76 0.42
C VAL A 55 2.20 -1.33 1.76
N GLN A 56 3.51 -1.56 1.96
CA GLN A 56 4.19 -1.11 3.17
C GLN A 56 4.22 0.43 3.27
N GLY A 57 4.42 1.13 2.15
CA GLY A 57 4.39 2.58 2.08
C GLY A 57 3.01 3.15 2.44
N LEU A 58 1.93 2.54 1.92
CA LEU A 58 0.56 2.90 2.27
C LEU A 58 0.29 2.69 3.77
N LYS A 59 0.64 1.51 4.31
CA LYS A 59 0.50 1.24 5.75
C LYS A 59 1.33 2.18 6.62
N SER A 60 2.55 2.52 6.19
CA SER A 60 3.44 3.48 6.85
C SER A 60 2.79 4.87 6.93
N CYS A 61 2.23 5.37 5.82
CA CYS A 61 1.47 6.63 5.80
C CYS A 61 0.24 6.59 6.73
N ILE A 62 -0.53 5.49 6.71
CA ILE A 62 -1.67 5.31 7.62
C ILE A 62 -1.22 5.39 9.08
N ARG A 63 -0.15 4.67 9.46
CA ARG A 63 0.40 4.69 10.82
C ARG A 63 0.92 6.08 11.21
N HIS A 64 1.53 6.81 10.27
CA HIS A 64 1.92 8.20 10.48
C HIS A 64 0.73 9.06 10.93
N HIS A 65 -0.37 9.04 10.18
CA HIS A 65 -1.57 9.80 10.53
C HIS A 65 -2.27 9.30 11.80
N LEU A 66 -2.21 7.99 12.09
CA LEU A 66 -2.76 7.42 13.32
C LEU A 66 -2.02 7.88 14.59
N ARG A 67 -0.76 8.33 14.49
CA ARG A 67 0.00 8.90 15.63
C ARG A 67 -0.42 10.32 15.97
N SER A 68 -1.18 10.99 15.10
CA SER A 68 -1.72 12.31 15.37
C SER A 68 -2.81 12.27 16.44
N ARG A 69 -2.94 13.37 17.18
CA ARG A 69 -3.99 13.53 18.18
C ARG A 69 -5.36 13.56 17.49
N THR A 70 -6.33 12.86 18.08
CA THR A 70 -7.72 12.91 17.66
C THR A 70 -8.40 14.16 18.20
N VAL A 71 -9.50 14.57 17.57
CA VAL A 71 -10.35 15.68 18.06
C VAL A 71 -11.10 15.35 19.35
N THR A 72 -11.17 14.07 19.73
CA THR A 72 -11.86 13.59 20.92
C THR A 72 -10.91 13.48 22.12
N ILE A 73 -11.48 13.72 23.30
CA ILE A 73 -10.84 13.48 24.60
C ILE A 73 -11.48 12.23 25.20
N PRO A 74 -10.71 11.27 25.73
CA PRO A 74 -11.25 10.02 26.23
C PRO A 74 -11.99 10.26 27.55
N SER A 75 -13.26 9.83 27.62
CA SER A 75 -14.10 9.93 28.82
C SER A 75 -13.75 8.89 29.89
N CYS A 76 -12.98 7.87 29.54
CA CYS A 76 -12.49 6.80 30.40
C CYS A 76 -11.08 6.37 29.97
N ASP A 77 -10.39 5.64 30.84
CA ASP A 77 -9.10 5.03 30.52
C ASP A 77 -9.25 3.99 29.40
N ILE A 78 -8.32 4.01 28.45
CA ILE A 78 -8.28 3.11 27.29
C ILE A 78 -7.19 2.07 27.53
N TYR A 79 -7.59 0.80 27.51
CA TYR A 79 -6.70 -0.34 27.71
C TYR A 79 -6.61 -1.25 26.48
N TYR A 80 -5.51 -1.97 26.36
CA TYR A 80 -5.36 -3.08 25.42
C TYR A 80 -4.78 -4.33 26.11
N PRO A 81 -5.39 -5.51 25.91
CA PRO A 81 -6.65 -5.74 25.21
C PRO A 81 -7.82 -5.07 25.95
N ALA A 82 -8.87 -4.71 25.19
CA ALA A 82 -10.04 -4.02 25.74
C ALA A 82 -10.77 -4.89 26.78
N VAL A 83 -10.75 -6.20 26.60
CA VAL A 83 -11.35 -7.21 27.48
C VAL A 83 -10.27 -8.22 27.85
N GLY A 84 -10.23 -8.62 29.12
CA GLY A 84 -9.29 -9.61 29.63
C GLY A 84 -8.94 -9.38 31.10
N PRO A 85 -8.15 -10.28 31.70
CA PRO A 85 -7.68 -10.14 33.08
C PRO A 85 -6.93 -8.81 33.26
N PRO A 86 -7.13 -8.07 34.36
CA PRO A 86 -6.46 -6.79 34.60
C PRO A 86 -4.94 -6.85 34.46
N ALA A 87 -4.33 -7.96 34.88
CA ALA A 87 -2.87 -8.18 34.80
C ALA A 87 -2.32 -8.24 33.36
N ALA A 88 -3.17 -8.48 32.35
CA ALA A 88 -2.79 -8.53 30.95
C ALA A 88 -3.08 -7.21 30.20
N ARG A 89 -3.68 -6.21 30.86
CA ARG A 89 -4.13 -4.97 30.23
C ARG A 89 -3.06 -3.88 30.35
N GLU A 90 -2.56 -3.44 29.21
CA GLU A 90 -1.75 -2.22 29.08
C GLU A 90 -2.67 -1.00 29.01
N LEU A 91 -2.41 0.02 29.84
CA LEU A 91 -3.04 1.32 29.70
C LEU A 91 -2.44 2.04 28.48
N LEU A 92 -3.26 2.28 27.46
CA LEU A 92 -2.85 3.02 26.25
C LEU A 92 -3.04 4.53 26.40
N CYS A 93 -4.11 4.96 27.06
CA CYS A 93 -4.44 6.37 27.21
C CYS A 93 -5.27 6.60 28.48
N GLN A 94 -4.87 7.57 29.29
CA GLN A 94 -5.62 7.98 30.46
C GLN A 94 -6.84 8.82 30.08
N LYS A 95 -7.90 8.73 30.89
CA LYS A 95 -9.06 9.62 30.87
C LYS A 95 -8.59 11.09 30.86
N GLY A 96 -9.16 11.90 29.97
CA GLY A 96 -8.76 13.30 29.82
C GLY A 96 -7.43 13.53 29.10
N GLY A 97 -6.67 12.47 28.79
CA GLY A 97 -5.37 12.55 28.14
C GLY A 97 -5.43 12.77 26.62
N PRO A 98 -4.28 13.00 25.97
CA PRO A 98 -4.21 13.14 24.52
C PRO A 98 -4.46 11.77 23.86
N GLN A 99 -5.63 11.63 23.24
CA GLN A 99 -5.98 10.45 22.49
C GLN A 99 -5.38 10.48 21.08
N LEU A 100 -4.78 9.37 20.66
CA LEU A 100 -4.23 9.19 19.31
C LEU A 100 -5.14 8.28 18.49
N GLY A 101 -5.07 8.40 17.16
CA GLY A 101 -5.94 7.67 16.24
C GLY A 101 -5.89 6.14 16.40
N TRP A 102 -4.74 5.59 16.78
CA TRP A 102 -4.59 4.15 16.98
C TRP A 102 -5.09 3.63 18.35
N HIS A 103 -5.34 4.49 19.34
CA HIS A 103 -5.72 4.03 20.69
C HIS A 103 -7.05 3.25 20.71
N LEU A 104 -8.00 3.64 19.86
CA LEU A 104 -9.37 3.15 19.92
C LEU A 104 -9.57 1.84 19.14
N SER A 105 -10.48 0.97 19.58
CA SER A 105 -10.86 -0.22 18.79
C SER A 105 -11.90 0.14 17.72
N PRO A 106 -12.04 -0.66 16.64
CA PRO A 106 -13.05 -0.44 15.61
C PRO A 106 -14.47 -0.39 16.19
N SER A 107 -15.23 0.64 15.84
CA SER A 107 -16.61 0.91 16.26
C SER A 107 -17.17 2.08 15.42
N LYS A 108 -18.48 2.32 15.45
CA LYS A 108 -19.09 3.46 14.71
C LYS A 108 -18.47 4.81 15.09
N THR A 109 -18.23 5.04 16.38
CA THR A 109 -17.62 6.28 16.88
C THR A 109 -16.19 6.44 16.36
N THR A 110 -15.45 5.35 16.30
CA THR A 110 -14.02 5.38 15.96
C THR A 110 -13.81 5.44 14.47
N THR A 111 -14.73 4.89 13.67
CA THR A 111 -14.84 5.16 12.22
C THR A 111 -14.97 6.66 11.95
N LEU A 112 -15.81 7.38 12.71
CA LEU A 112 -15.95 8.83 12.56
C LEU A 112 -14.64 9.55 12.90
N VAL A 113 -14.00 9.20 14.03
CA VAL A 113 -12.72 9.79 14.44
C VAL A 113 -11.62 9.53 13.40
N ARG A 114 -11.60 8.34 12.80
CA ARG A 114 -10.61 7.92 11.79
C ARG A 114 -10.91 8.41 10.37
N SER A 115 -12.09 8.98 10.13
CA SER A 115 -12.43 9.55 8.81
C SER A 115 -11.42 10.61 8.36
N ALA A 116 -10.84 11.38 9.30
CA ALA A 116 -9.78 12.34 9.03
C ALA A 116 -8.50 11.65 8.51
N VAL A 117 -8.17 10.46 9.02
CA VAL A 117 -7.02 9.65 8.53
C VAL A 117 -7.29 9.14 7.13
N VAL A 118 -8.48 8.59 6.88
CA VAL A 118 -8.90 8.14 5.54
C VAL A 118 -8.80 9.30 4.54
N PHE A 119 -9.28 10.49 4.91
CA PHE A 119 -9.19 11.68 4.08
C PHE A 119 -7.74 12.10 3.80
N ALA A 120 -6.90 12.21 4.84
CA ALA A 120 -5.51 12.61 4.70
C ALA A 120 -4.71 11.64 3.81
N VAL A 121 -4.87 10.33 4.01
CA VAL A 121 -4.23 9.30 3.17
C VAL A 121 -4.74 9.37 1.73
N SER A 122 -6.02 9.67 1.53
CA SER A 122 -6.58 9.82 0.18
C SER A 122 -5.95 10.98 -0.60
N LEU A 123 -5.57 12.06 0.10
CA LEU A 123 -4.85 13.19 -0.50
C LEU A 123 -3.40 12.85 -0.84
N GLU A 124 -2.75 11.97 -0.08
CA GLU A 124 -1.37 11.52 -0.36
C GLU A 124 -1.32 10.48 -1.49
N PHE A 125 -2.37 9.68 -1.65
CA PHE A 125 -2.47 8.64 -2.68
C PHE A 125 -3.65 8.90 -3.64
N PRO A 126 -3.67 10.02 -4.38
CA PRO A 126 -4.80 10.37 -5.25
C PRO A 126 -4.97 9.38 -6.40
N HIS A 127 -3.89 8.75 -6.86
CA HIS A 127 -3.97 7.69 -7.88
C HIS A 127 -4.77 6.46 -7.41
N LEU A 128 -4.88 6.24 -6.09
CA LEU A 128 -5.66 5.14 -5.49
C LEU A 128 -7.02 5.60 -4.99
N PHE A 129 -7.14 6.80 -4.44
CA PHE A 129 -8.33 7.18 -3.68
C PHE A 129 -8.99 8.47 -4.14
N LYS A 130 -8.58 9.06 -5.27
CA LYS A 130 -9.30 10.19 -5.84
C LYS A 130 -10.72 9.75 -6.25
N GLU A 131 -11.70 10.55 -5.85
CA GLU A 131 -13.10 10.37 -6.25
C GLU A 131 -13.28 10.66 -7.74
N PRO A 132 -14.06 9.85 -8.48
CA PRO A 132 -14.40 10.13 -9.87
C PRO A 132 -15.09 11.49 -10.01
N ALA A 133 -14.63 12.31 -10.96
CA ALA A 133 -15.16 13.66 -11.15
C ALA A 133 -16.50 13.67 -11.91
N SER A 134 -16.93 12.53 -12.44
CA SER A 134 -18.19 12.39 -13.17
C SER A 134 -18.74 10.97 -13.10
N LEU A 135 -20.04 10.83 -13.40
CA LEU A 135 -20.69 9.52 -13.53
C LEU A 135 -20.03 8.66 -14.64
N ALA A 136 -19.54 9.29 -15.71
CA ALA A 136 -18.87 8.59 -16.79
C ALA A 136 -17.51 8.01 -16.33
N GLU A 137 -16.74 8.76 -15.52
CA GLU A 137 -15.53 8.23 -14.90
C GLU A 137 -15.85 7.10 -13.93
N TYR A 138 -16.87 7.28 -13.08
CA TYR A 138 -17.32 6.23 -12.16
C TYR A 138 -17.71 4.96 -12.92
N GLY A 139 -18.50 5.08 -14.00
CA GLY A 139 -18.94 3.95 -14.81
C GLY A 139 -17.78 3.21 -15.51
N LYS A 140 -16.73 3.92 -15.92
CA LYS A 140 -15.53 3.31 -16.53
C LYS A 140 -14.80 2.36 -15.59
N GLU A 141 -14.80 2.64 -14.29
CA GLU A 141 -14.13 1.77 -13.30
C GLU A 141 -14.80 0.39 -13.17
N TRP A 142 -16.05 0.27 -13.60
CA TRP A 142 -16.81 -0.99 -13.60
C TRP A 142 -16.67 -1.80 -14.88
N ILE A 143 -15.93 -1.30 -15.87
CA ILE A 143 -15.72 -1.99 -17.15
C ILE A 143 -14.44 -2.81 -17.04
N PRO A 144 -14.52 -4.16 -17.09
CA PRO A 144 -13.32 -4.99 -17.09
C PRO A 144 -12.57 -4.86 -18.42
N ASN A 145 -11.30 -5.28 -18.42
CA ASN A 145 -10.49 -5.34 -19.64
C ASN A 145 -10.97 -6.47 -20.58
N ALA A 146 -10.30 -6.62 -21.73
CA ALA A 146 -10.63 -7.63 -22.74
C ALA A 146 -10.62 -9.09 -22.23
N TYR A 147 -10.03 -9.34 -21.06
CA TYR A 147 -9.94 -10.65 -20.40
C TYR A 147 -10.91 -10.80 -19.23
N ASN A 148 -11.89 -9.89 -19.09
CA ASN A 148 -12.85 -9.84 -17.99
C ASN A 148 -12.20 -9.62 -16.60
N CYS A 149 -11.03 -8.97 -16.57
CA CYS A 149 -10.28 -8.67 -15.36
C CYS A 149 -10.28 -7.17 -15.04
N PHE A 150 -10.13 -6.83 -13.77
CA PHE A 150 -10.04 -5.45 -13.30
C PHE A 150 -8.59 -5.10 -12.98
N THR A 151 -8.08 -4.04 -13.60
CA THR A 151 -6.75 -3.52 -13.29
C THR A 151 -6.69 -3.03 -11.83
N ILE A 152 -7.74 -2.39 -11.35
CA ILE A 152 -7.92 -1.94 -9.96
C ILE A 152 -9.41 -1.99 -9.62
N VAL A 153 -9.77 -2.18 -8.35
CA VAL A 153 -11.18 -2.13 -7.93
C VAL A 153 -11.77 -0.71 -8.02
N PRO A 154 -13.08 -0.53 -8.23
CA PRO A 154 -13.74 0.76 -8.26
C PRO A 154 -13.59 1.56 -6.97
N HIS A 155 -13.71 2.86 -7.08
CA HIS A 155 -13.47 3.86 -6.04
C HIS A 155 -14.15 3.53 -4.72
N GLN A 156 -15.42 3.12 -4.76
CA GLN A 156 -16.18 2.76 -3.56
C GLN A 156 -15.46 1.68 -2.74
N PHE A 157 -14.94 0.64 -3.41
CA PHE A 157 -14.20 -0.44 -2.74
C PHE A 157 -12.82 0.00 -2.30
N ARG A 158 -12.14 0.86 -3.07
CA ARG A 158 -10.85 1.43 -2.66
C ARG A 158 -10.99 2.21 -1.35
N ARG A 159 -12.07 2.99 -1.20
CA ARG A 159 -12.38 3.73 0.03
C ARG A 159 -12.67 2.80 1.21
N ASP A 160 -13.42 1.74 0.98
CA ASP A 160 -13.74 0.77 2.02
C ASP A 160 -12.51 -0.06 2.44
N ILE A 161 -11.67 -0.45 1.49
CA ILE A 161 -10.35 -1.08 1.73
C ILE A 161 -9.47 -0.16 2.58
N LEU A 162 -9.39 1.14 2.24
CA LEU A 162 -8.61 2.10 3.02
C LEU A 162 -9.12 2.18 4.47
N THR A 163 -10.44 2.25 4.66
CA THR A 163 -11.03 2.27 6.00
C THR A 163 -10.65 1.03 6.81
N ARG A 164 -10.73 -0.16 6.21
CA ARG A 164 -10.30 -1.42 6.84
C ARG A 164 -8.80 -1.42 7.16
N LEU A 165 -7.97 -0.91 6.26
CA LEU A 165 -6.52 -0.81 6.50
C LEU A 165 -6.18 0.13 7.65
N VAL A 166 -6.91 1.22 7.82
CA VAL A 166 -6.75 2.11 8.98
C VAL A 166 -7.04 1.36 10.28
N ASP A 167 -8.10 0.55 10.32
CA ASP A 167 -8.42 -0.27 11.49
C ASP A 167 -7.37 -1.36 11.76
N ILE A 168 -6.90 -2.04 10.71
CA ILE A 168 -5.83 -3.05 10.81
C ILE A 168 -4.54 -2.42 11.33
N CYS A 169 -4.09 -1.30 10.75
CA CYS A 169 -2.88 -0.62 11.20
C CYS A 169 -3.01 -0.12 12.64
N ALA A 170 -4.18 0.33 13.06
CA ALA A 170 -4.39 0.72 14.45
C ALA A 170 -4.26 -0.47 15.41
N GLU A 171 -4.84 -1.63 15.08
CA GLU A 171 -4.69 -2.86 15.88
C GLU A 171 -3.23 -3.37 15.87
N GLU A 172 -2.54 -3.35 14.73
CA GLU A 172 -1.11 -3.66 14.62
C GLU A 172 -0.27 -2.79 15.57
N MET A 173 -0.57 -1.48 15.65
CA MET A 173 0.13 -0.56 16.57
C MET A 173 -0.15 -0.82 18.05
N LYS A 174 -1.30 -1.41 18.39
CA LYS A 174 -1.59 -1.85 19.77
C LYS A 174 -0.77 -3.08 20.12
N GLN A 175 -0.72 -4.06 19.21
CA GLN A 175 0.01 -5.31 19.39
C GLN A 175 1.53 -5.11 19.37
N ASN A 176 2.04 -4.30 18.45
CA ASN A 176 3.46 -4.06 18.26
C ASN A 176 3.85 -2.61 18.64
N LYS A 177 4.49 -2.47 19.80
CA LYS A 177 4.93 -1.17 20.32
C LYS A 177 5.94 -0.45 19.43
N GLN A 178 6.70 -1.18 18.62
CA GLN A 178 7.69 -0.57 17.72
C GLN A 178 6.98 0.34 16.72
N LEU A 179 5.84 -0.10 16.18
CA LEU A 179 5.05 0.67 15.21
C LEU A 179 4.46 1.98 15.78
N ARG A 180 4.56 2.23 17.10
CA ARG A 180 4.08 3.48 17.71
C ARG A 180 5.04 4.65 17.45
N THR A 181 6.30 4.39 17.10
CA THR A 181 7.29 5.45 16.79
C THR A 181 7.49 5.59 15.28
N GLY A 182 7.63 6.83 14.79
CA GLY A 182 7.76 7.09 13.34
C GLY A 182 9.09 6.62 12.73
N ALA A 183 10.13 6.45 13.55
CA ALA A 183 11.47 6.07 13.07
C ALA A 183 11.59 4.59 12.69
N THR A 184 10.65 3.74 13.11
CA THR A 184 10.66 2.30 12.82
C THR A 184 9.83 1.93 11.59
N ASP A 185 9.16 2.91 10.97
CA ASP A 185 8.42 2.65 9.74
C ASP A 185 9.39 2.47 8.56
N PRO A 186 9.11 1.50 7.66
CA PRO A 186 9.83 1.45 6.38
C PRO A 186 9.67 2.79 5.65
N ARG A 187 10.76 3.22 4.99
CA ARG A 187 10.92 4.57 4.43
C ARG A 187 9.69 5.00 3.61
N PRO A 188 9.33 6.31 3.64
CA PRO A 188 8.16 6.81 2.94
C PRO A 188 8.22 6.50 1.44
N TYR A 189 7.05 6.22 0.87
CA TYR A 189 6.87 5.99 -0.55
C TYR A 189 7.20 7.27 -1.34
N THR A 190 8.36 7.32 -1.97
CA THR A 190 8.72 8.33 -2.97
C THR A 190 8.64 7.73 -4.37
N THR A 191 7.43 7.41 -4.83
CA THR A 191 7.24 7.08 -6.24
C THR A 191 5.94 7.71 -6.74
N LYS A 192 6.06 8.76 -7.55
CA LYS A 192 4.97 9.07 -8.48
C LYS A 192 4.87 7.87 -9.44
N PRO A 193 3.68 7.31 -9.70
CA PRO A 193 3.55 6.34 -10.77
C PRO A 193 4.02 7.00 -12.07
N THR A 194 4.82 6.26 -12.84
CA THR A 194 5.32 6.67 -14.16
C THR A 194 4.16 7.22 -14.98
N SER A 195 4.20 8.52 -15.25
CA SER A 195 3.32 9.13 -16.25
C SER A 195 3.55 8.39 -17.56
N ASP A 196 2.49 7.81 -18.12
CA ASP A 196 2.48 7.35 -19.50
C ASP A 196 2.71 8.56 -20.41
N SER A 197 3.97 8.78 -20.77
CA SER A 197 4.37 9.82 -21.72
C SER A 197 4.14 9.30 -23.13
N ASN A 198 2.87 9.31 -23.55
CA ASN A 198 2.57 9.42 -24.97
C ASN A 198 2.82 10.86 -25.39
N THR A 199 4.03 11.12 -25.90
CA THR A 199 4.27 12.28 -26.76
C THR A 199 5.18 11.84 -27.89
N THR A 200 4.55 11.53 -29.01
CA THR A 200 5.14 11.57 -30.34
C THR A 200 5.84 12.92 -30.51
N ASN A 201 7.15 12.92 -30.76
CA ASN A 201 7.83 13.95 -31.54
C ASN A 201 9.17 13.40 -32.05
N THR A 202 9.15 13.12 -33.36
CA THR A 202 10.22 13.28 -34.37
C THR A 202 11.68 13.32 -33.93
N SER A 203 12.41 12.38 -34.53
CA SER A 203 13.85 12.39 -34.84
C SER A 203 14.46 13.77 -35.07
N GLU A 204 15.54 14.09 -34.35
CA GLU A 204 16.78 14.68 -34.89
C GLU A 204 17.92 14.68 -33.86
N ASN A 205 19.14 14.52 -34.36
CA ASN A 205 20.40 14.31 -33.65
C ASN A 205 20.80 15.43 -32.66
N LYS A 206 21.41 15.05 -31.53
CA LYS A 206 22.81 15.37 -31.15
C LYS A 206 23.10 15.03 -29.67
N ARG A 207 24.06 14.13 -29.44
CA ARG A 207 24.76 14.00 -28.14
C ARG A 207 25.67 15.21 -27.91
N PRO A 208 25.83 15.65 -26.65
CA PRO A 208 27.14 16.07 -26.17
C PRO A 208 27.64 15.14 -25.05
N ARG A 209 28.92 14.76 -25.17
CA ARG A 209 29.73 14.06 -24.16
C ARG A 209 29.83 14.86 -22.86
N THR A 210 29.87 14.18 -21.71
CA THR A 210 30.64 14.65 -20.55
C THR A 210 31.16 13.47 -19.71
N ASN A 211 32.46 13.26 -19.82
CA ASN A 211 33.49 12.84 -18.83
C ASN A 211 33.16 11.80 -17.74
N LEU A 212 33.73 10.60 -17.90
CA LEU A 212 34.07 9.70 -16.79
C LEU A 212 35.37 10.17 -16.10
N PRO A 213 35.50 10.04 -14.77
CA PRO A 213 36.80 10.07 -14.10
C PRO A 213 37.56 8.76 -14.33
N GLN A 214 38.85 8.89 -14.66
CA GLN A 214 39.82 7.81 -14.73
C GLN A 214 40.09 7.24 -13.33
N THR A 215 40.14 5.91 -13.24
CA THR A 215 40.88 5.22 -12.18
C THR A 215 41.89 4.30 -12.84
N ASP A 216 43.17 4.62 -12.62
CA ASP A 216 44.33 3.79 -12.90
C ASP A 216 44.21 2.44 -12.17
N LEU A 217 44.32 1.35 -12.92
CA LEU A 217 44.94 0.14 -12.38
C LEU A 217 45.89 -0.44 -13.43
N ARG A 218 47.16 -0.04 -13.27
CA ARG A 218 48.32 -0.64 -13.92
C ARG A 218 48.50 -2.08 -13.41
N ASN A 219 48.86 -2.96 -14.35
CA ASN A 219 49.55 -4.24 -14.16
C ASN A 219 48.73 -5.41 -13.57
N SER A 220 48.28 -6.33 -14.42
CA SER A 220 48.87 -7.69 -14.48
C SER A 220 48.22 -8.50 -15.61
N LEU A 221 48.85 -8.51 -16.79
CA LEU A 221 48.58 -9.46 -17.86
C LEU A 221 49.84 -10.34 -18.03
N LYS A 222 49.78 -11.57 -17.53
CA LYS A 222 50.59 -12.72 -17.95
C LYS A 222 49.65 -13.94 -17.84
N ARG A 223 49.28 -14.52 -19.00
CA ARG A 223 49.86 -15.77 -19.57
C ARG A 223 49.30 -16.97 -18.79
N GLU A 224 48.68 -18.02 -19.34
CA GLU A 224 48.81 -18.74 -20.61
C GLU A 224 47.49 -19.49 -20.88
N HIS A 225 47.19 -19.78 -22.14
CA HIS A 225 46.79 -21.14 -22.53
C HIS A 225 47.00 -21.30 -24.04
N ASP A 226 48.04 -22.06 -24.37
CA ASP A 226 48.31 -22.56 -25.70
C ASP A 226 47.33 -23.69 -26.07
N SER A 227 46.98 -23.65 -27.35
CA SER A 227 46.64 -24.71 -28.30
C SER A 227 46.74 -26.16 -27.84
N LEU A 228 45.73 -26.96 -28.21
CA LEU A 228 45.88 -28.36 -28.54
C LEU A 228 44.97 -28.69 -29.74
N GLU A 229 45.58 -29.43 -30.66
CA GLU A 229 45.14 -29.86 -32.00
C GLU A 229 43.79 -30.59 -32.03
#